data_AF-A0A2Z6QCM6-F1
#
_entry.id   AF-A0A2Z6QCM6-F1
#
_cell.length_a   1.000
_cell.length_b   1.000
_cell.length_c   1.000
_cell.angle_alpha   90.00
_cell.angle_beta   90.00
_cell.angle_gamma   90.00
#
_symmetry.space_group_name_H-M   'P 1'
#
loop_
_entity.id
_entity.type
_entity.pdbx_description
1 polymer ?
#
loop_
_entity_poly.entity_id
_entity_poly.type
_entity_poly.pdbx_seq_one_letter_code
_entity_poly.pdbx_strand_id
1 'polypeptide(L)'
;MKERRYNLYGDIKCRLCLKENEDDDHIIYCQQLKDKWLMVANNTMCKSDQMIKDLPLQVKEFQINHKNIQQLLLWNSNFFAYIIGFNQELPIPFAHLLLRNFFPKEKYKELKDIVKSEKATLTIATIFLEIFINEFYDIIWQSRCKIVAE
;
A
#
# COMPACT_ATOMS: atom_id res chain seq x y z
N MET A 1 31.73 7.49 2.54
CA MET A 1 30.29 7.63 2.81
C MET A 1 29.55 7.23 1.55
N LYS A 2 28.75 6.16 1.57
CA LYS A 2 27.84 5.88 0.46
C LYS A 2 26.74 6.95 0.53
N GLU A 3 26.55 7.72 -0.54
CA GLU A 3 25.40 8.62 -0.65
C GLU A 3 24.11 7.82 -0.48
N ARG A 4 23.20 8.32 0.37
CA ARG A 4 21.83 7.80 0.47
C ARG A 4 21.18 7.94 -0.90
N ARG A 5 21.26 6.90 -1.74
CA ARG A 5 20.62 6.85 -3.08
C ARG A 5 19.10 7.03 -3.02
N TYR A 6 18.53 6.86 -1.83
CA TYR A 6 17.11 7.05 -1.56
C TYR A 6 16.93 7.77 -0.21
N ASN A 7 16.80 9.09 -0.21
CA ASN A 7 16.21 9.80 0.93
C ASN A 7 14.68 9.56 0.99
N LEU A 8 14.27 8.29 0.91
CA LEU A 8 12.86 7.87 0.91
C LEU A 8 12.17 8.13 2.26
N TYR A 9 12.95 8.43 3.31
CA TYR A 9 12.51 8.44 4.69
C TYR A 9 12.59 9.81 5.37
N GLY A 10 13.14 10.85 4.72
CA GLY A 10 13.28 12.17 5.34
C GLY A 10 13.75 12.09 6.81
N ASP A 11 13.15 12.91 7.66
CA ASP A 11 13.38 12.93 9.11
C ASP A 11 12.43 11.98 9.89
N ILE A 12 11.87 10.96 9.24
CA ILE A 12 10.75 10.18 9.78
C ILE A 12 11.28 9.04 10.66
N LYS A 13 10.78 8.96 11.91
CA LYS A 13 11.13 7.90 12.89
C LYS A 13 10.03 6.86 12.98
N CYS A 14 10.39 5.59 13.18
CA CYS A 14 9.44 4.53 13.51
C CYS A 14 8.71 4.90 14.81
N ARG A 15 7.37 4.86 14.79
CA ARG A 15 6.51 5.33 15.88
C ARG A 15 6.71 4.58 17.19
N LEU A 16 7.21 3.35 17.13
CA LEU A 16 7.27 2.44 18.28
C LEU A 16 8.66 2.29 18.87
N CYS A 17 9.67 2.02 18.05
CA CYS A 17 11.01 1.73 18.59
C CYS A 17 11.84 2.99 18.81
N LEU A 18 11.50 4.13 18.20
CA LEU A 18 12.26 5.40 18.21
C LEU A 18 13.76 5.25 17.87
N LYS A 19 14.18 4.05 17.42
CA LYS A 19 15.53 3.64 17.10
C LYS A 19 15.58 3.30 15.61
N GLU A 20 16.62 3.82 14.97
CA GLU A 20 17.03 3.46 13.62
C GLU A 20 17.84 2.15 13.72
N ASN A 21 17.19 0.98 13.63
CA ASN A 21 17.93 -0.21 13.19
C ASN A 21 17.99 -0.14 11.66
N GLU A 22 18.77 0.82 11.18
CA GLU A 22 19.12 1.02 9.79
C GLU A 22 20.32 0.11 9.50
N ASP A 23 20.14 -0.88 8.61
CA ASP A 23 21.27 -1.70 8.15
C ASP A 23 22.18 -0.91 7.19
N ASP A 24 23.25 -1.54 6.72
CA ASP A 24 24.22 -0.93 5.79
C ASP A 24 23.60 -0.53 4.42
N ASP A 25 22.38 -1.00 4.13
CA ASP A 25 21.60 -0.69 2.94
C ASP A 25 20.49 0.34 3.22
N HIS A 26 20.55 1.01 4.37
CA HIS A 26 19.57 2.00 4.82
C HIS A 26 18.19 1.40 5.12
N ILE A 27 18.14 0.10 5.44
CA ILE A 27 16.91 -0.62 5.64
C ILE A 27 16.53 -0.68 7.11
N ILE A 28 15.34 -0.16 7.42
CA ILE A 28 14.83 -0.15 8.79
C ILE A 28 14.13 -1.46 9.10
N TYR A 29 14.66 -2.20 10.07
CA TYR A 29 14.05 -3.42 10.61
C TYR A 29 13.47 -3.16 11.99
N CYS A 30 12.18 -3.44 12.15
CA CYS A 30 11.56 -3.45 13.46
C CYS A 30 10.58 -4.62 13.55
N GLN A 31 10.95 -5.61 14.37
CA GLN A 31 10.15 -6.83 14.57
C GLN A 31 8.77 -6.52 15.19
N GLN A 32 8.66 -5.42 15.95
CA GLN A 32 7.38 -4.93 16.48
C GLN A 32 6.43 -4.39 15.41
N LEU A 33 6.89 -4.22 14.16
CA LEU A 33 6.04 -3.77 13.06
C LEU A 33 5.36 -4.91 12.31
N LYS A 34 5.65 -6.18 12.64
CA LYS A 34 5.01 -7.33 11.96
C LYS A 34 3.48 -7.28 12.09
N ASP A 35 2.98 -7.13 13.31
CA ASP A 35 1.54 -7.03 13.57
C ASP A 35 0.93 -5.75 13.00
N LYS A 36 1.73 -4.68 12.92
CA LYS A 36 1.32 -3.40 12.34
C LYS A 36 1.23 -3.46 10.82
N TRP A 37 2.11 -4.21 10.17
CA TRP A 37 2.04 -4.48 8.74
C TRP A 37 0.78 -5.25 8.37
N LEU A 38 0.44 -6.27 9.16
CA LEU A 38 -0.82 -6.99 9.00
C LEU A 38 -2.02 -6.04 9.14
N MET A 39 -1.96 -5.12 10.10
CA MET A 39 -2.99 -4.10 10.29
C MET A 39 -3.11 -3.15 9.07
N VAL A 40 -1.99 -2.63 8.56
CA VAL A 40 -1.98 -1.79 7.35
C VAL A 40 -2.60 -2.52 6.17
N ALA A 41 -2.17 -3.76 5.90
CA ALA A 41 -2.66 -4.54 4.78
C ALA A 41 -4.16 -4.83 4.89
N ASN A 42 -4.64 -5.23 6.08
CA ASN A 42 -6.06 -5.47 6.32
C ASN A 42 -6.89 -4.20 6.18
N ASN A 43 -6.44 -3.08 6.74
CA ASN A 43 -7.15 -1.80 6.63
C ASN A 43 -7.22 -1.33 5.16
N THR A 44 -6.10 -1.45 4.44
CA THR A 44 -6.02 -1.11 3.02
C THR A 44 -7.00 -1.96 2.22
N MET A 45 -7.01 -3.29 2.43
CA MET A 45 -7.93 -4.20 1.77
C MET A 45 -9.39 -3.80 2.02
N CYS A 46 -9.78 -3.56 3.28
CA CYS A 46 -11.15 -3.17 3.65
C CYS A 46 -11.57 -1.83 3.03
N LYS A 47 -10.68 -0.83 3.05
CA LYS A 47 -10.95 0.48 2.44
C LYS A 47 -11.04 0.39 0.91
N SER A 48 -10.18 -0.40 0.28
CA SER A 48 -10.25 -0.68 -1.15
C SER A 48 -11.55 -1.42 -1.53
N ASP A 49 -12.00 -2.38 -0.74
CA ASP A 49 -13.28 -3.07 -0.97
C ASP A 49 -14.46 -2.10 -0.92
N GLN A 50 -14.45 -1.18 0.03
CA GLN A 50 -15.49 -0.15 0.12
C GLN A 50 -15.46 0.78 -1.11
N MET A 51 -14.27 1.24 -1.50
CA MET A 51 -14.08 2.04 -2.71
C MET A 51 -14.57 1.30 -3.97
N ILE A 52 -14.25 0.00 -4.12
CA ILE A 52 -14.70 -0.82 -5.25
C ILE A 52 -16.23 -0.88 -5.29
N LYS A 53 -16.89 -1.06 -4.14
CA LYS A 53 -18.36 -1.07 -4.05
C LYS A 53 -18.97 0.29 -4.43
N ASP A 54 -18.25 1.37 -4.16
CA ASP A 54 -18.69 2.74 -4.43
C ASP A 54 -18.31 3.24 -5.85
N LEU A 55 -17.46 2.52 -6.60
CA LEU A 55 -17.08 2.88 -7.98
C LEU A 55 -18.28 3.21 -8.90
N PRO A 56 -19.39 2.45 -8.90
CA PRO A 56 -20.56 2.76 -9.73
C PRO A 56 -21.22 4.10 -9.36
N LEU A 57 -21.06 4.55 -8.11
CA LEU A 57 -21.62 5.80 -7.60
C LEU A 57 -20.67 6.98 -7.83
N GLN A 58 -19.36 6.75 -7.67
CA GLN A 58 -18.33 7.80 -7.67
C GLN A 58 -17.80 8.13 -9.06
N VAL A 59 -17.76 7.16 -9.98
CA VAL A 59 -17.13 7.37 -11.30
C VAL A 59 -18.09 7.00 -12.43
N LYS A 60 -19.04 7.91 -12.69
CA LYS A 60 -20.00 7.79 -13.81
C LYS A 60 -19.32 7.64 -15.18
N GLU A 61 -18.07 8.07 -15.33
CA GLU A 61 -17.29 7.95 -16.57
C GLU A 61 -16.89 6.51 -16.90
N PHE A 62 -16.74 5.64 -15.90
CA PHE A 62 -16.33 4.25 -16.09
C PHE A 62 -17.53 3.36 -15.81
N GLN A 63 -18.29 3.01 -16.86
CA GLN A 63 -19.41 2.07 -16.77
C GLN A 63 -18.88 0.65 -16.45
N ILE A 64 -18.44 0.43 -15.21
CA ILE A 64 -18.00 -0.88 -14.72
C ILE A 64 -19.24 -1.69 -14.37
N ASN A 65 -19.43 -2.82 -15.05
CA ASN A 65 -20.58 -3.69 -14.81
C ASN A 65 -20.42 -4.47 -13.49
N HIS A 66 -21.54 -5.02 -12.99
CA HIS A 66 -21.55 -5.76 -11.72
C HIS A 66 -20.60 -6.97 -11.70
N LYS A 67 -20.44 -7.67 -12.83
CA LYS A 67 -19.51 -8.81 -12.93
C LYS A 67 -18.05 -8.38 -12.71
N ASN A 68 -17.66 -7.25 -13.30
CA ASN A 68 -16.31 -6.71 -13.14
C ASN A 68 -16.08 -6.24 -11.70
N ILE A 69 -17.09 -5.66 -11.04
CA ILE A 69 -17.00 -5.30 -9.61
C ILE A 69 -16.73 -6.53 -8.73
N GLN A 70 -17.45 -7.64 -8.96
CA GLN A 70 -17.21 -8.89 -8.23
C GLN A 70 -15.80 -9.45 -8.48
N GLN A 71 -15.32 -9.38 -9.72
CA GLN A 71 -13.96 -9.78 -10.05
C GLN A 71 -12.90 -8.88 -9.38
N LEU A 72 -13.14 -7.57 -9.29
CA LEU A 72 -12.27 -6.63 -8.60
C LEU A 72 -12.19 -6.91 -7.10
N LEU A 73 -13.32 -7.20 -6.45
CA LEU A 73 -13.35 -7.56 -5.03
C LEU A 73 -12.54 -8.84 -4.77
N LEU A 74 -12.77 -9.90 -5.57
CA LEU A 74 -12.00 -11.13 -5.46
C LEU A 74 -10.50 -10.91 -5.71
N TRP A 75 -10.19 -10.10 -6.71
CA TRP A 75 -8.81 -9.72 -7.02
C TRP A 75 -8.14 -9.00 -5.85
N ASN A 76 -8.84 -8.03 -5.22
CA ASN A 76 -8.35 -7.28 -4.06
C ASN A 76 -8.02 -8.20 -2.89
N SER A 77 -8.92 -9.11 -2.53
CA SER A 77 -8.69 -10.08 -1.46
C SER A 77 -7.49 -10.99 -1.75
N ASN A 78 -7.39 -11.53 -2.98
CA ASN A 78 -6.29 -12.41 -3.36
C ASN A 78 -4.94 -11.69 -3.39
N PHE A 79 -4.93 -10.44 -3.85
CA PHE A 79 -3.72 -9.62 -3.89
C PHE A 79 -3.19 -9.35 -2.49
N PHE A 80 -4.04 -8.91 -1.55
CA PHE A 80 -3.59 -8.68 -0.18
C PHE A 80 -3.27 -9.96 0.59
N ALA A 81 -3.96 -11.08 0.33
CA ALA A 81 -3.58 -12.38 0.87
C ALA A 81 -2.18 -12.80 0.41
N TYR A 82 -1.84 -12.59 -0.87
CA TYR A 82 -0.51 -12.82 -1.42
C TYR A 82 0.53 -11.92 -0.73
N ILE A 83 0.28 -10.61 -0.66
CA ILE A 83 1.17 -9.64 -0.02
C ILE A 83 1.41 -9.99 1.45
N ILE A 84 0.36 -10.30 2.22
CA ILE A 84 0.45 -10.67 3.64
C ILE A 84 1.21 -11.99 3.80
N GLY A 85 0.93 -12.99 2.96
CA GLY A 85 1.56 -14.32 3.05
C GLY A 85 3.06 -14.31 2.76
N PHE A 86 3.50 -13.56 1.75
CA PHE A 86 4.91 -13.44 1.38
C PHE A 86 5.69 -12.48 2.30
N ASN A 87 5.04 -11.48 2.89
CA ASN A 87 5.74 -10.34 3.50
C ASN A 87 5.77 -10.35 5.04
N GLN A 88 5.44 -11.47 5.69
CA GLN A 88 5.49 -11.56 7.16
C GLN A 88 6.89 -11.34 7.75
N GLU A 89 7.95 -11.50 6.94
CA GLU A 89 9.34 -11.35 7.34
C GLU A 89 10.10 -10.29 6.54
N LEU A 90 9.43 -9.59 5.60
CA LEU A 90 10.13 -8.63 4.75
C LEU A 90 10.47 -7.34 5.50
N PRO A 91 11.66 -6.77 5.25
CA PRO A 91 12.03 -5.46 5.74
C PRO A 91 11.04 -4.37 5.25
N ILE A 92 10.78 -3.35 6.08
CA ILE A 92 9.87 -2.23 5.78
C ILE A 92 10.19 -1.56 4.43
N PRO A 93 11.47 -1.34 4.04
CA PRO A 93 11.79 -0.79 2.73
C PRO A 93 11.44 -1.69 1.57
N PHE A 94 11.44 -3.01 1.77
CA PHE A 94 11.03 -3.93 0.73
C PHE A 94 9.53 -3.86 0.52
N ALA A 95 8.76 -3.72 1.61
CA ALA A 95 7.34 -3.42 1.52
C ALA A 95 7.11 -2.04 0.89
N HIS A 96 7.78 -0.98 1.34
CA HIS A 96 7.70 0.36 0.75
C HIS A 96 8.09 0.38 -0.75
N LEU A 97 9.09 -0.40 -1.17
CA LEU A 97 9.50 -0.55 -2.58
C LEU A 97 8.51 -1.39 -3.37
N LEU A 98 8.01 -2.49 -2.82
CA LEU A 98 6.92 -3.26 -3.42
C LEU A 98 5.72 -2.35 -3.66
N LEU A 99 5.44 -1.45 -2.72
CA LEU A 99 4.32 -0.53 -2.68
C LEU A 99 4.49 0.71 -3.54
N ARG A 100 5.70 1.27 -3.67
CA ARG A 100 5.99 2.30 -4.67
C ARG A 100 5.95 1.73 -6.10
N ASN A 101 6.27 0.44 -6.24
CA ASN A 101 6.12 -0.31 -7.47
C ASN A 101 4.76 -1.02 -7.55
N PHE A 102 3.77 -0.63 -6.74
CA PHE A 102 2.51 -1.37 -6.65
C PHE A 102 1.88 -1.50 -8.02
N PHE A 103 1.35 -2.71 -8.22
CA PHE A 103 1.17 -3.36 -9.49
C PHE A 103 2.48 -3.84 -10.14
N PRO A 104 3.06 -4.95 -9.62
CA PRO A 104 3.88 -5.83 -10.45
C PRO A 104 3.20 -5.96 -11.83
N LYS A 105 3.98 -5.92 -12.92
CA LYS A 105 3.41 -5.86 -14.29
C LYS A 105 2.28 -6.88 -14.50
N GLU A 106 2.39 -8.05 -13.91
CA GLU A 106 1.37 -9.11 -13.91
C GLU A 106 0.08 -8.71 -13.19
N LYS A 107 0.17 -8.13 -12.00
CA LYS A 107 -0.97 -7.63 -11.21
C LYS A 107 -1.63 -6.42 -11.87
N TYR A 108 -0.85 -5.54 -12.50
CA TYR A 108 -1.41 -4.45 -13.33
C TYR A 108 -2.23 -5.01 -14.49
N LYS A 109 -1.70 -6.05 -15.15
CA LYS A 109 -2.35 -6.70 -16.28
C LYS A 109 -3.65 -7.38 -15.86
N GLU A 110 -3.64 -8.11 -14.74
CA GLU A 110 -4.86 -8.70 -14.16
C GLU A 110 -5.94 -7.62 -13.91
N LEU A 111 -5.56 -6.48 -13.30
CA LEU A 111 -6.49 -5.37 -13.09
C LEU A 111 -7.01 -4.81 -14.42
N LYS A 112 -6.13 -4.61 -15.40
CA LYS A 112 -6.49 -4.11 -16.74
C LYS A 112 -7.45 -5.04 -17.46
N ASP A 113 -7.27 -6.35 -17.33
CA ASP A 113 -8.12 -7.37 -17.96
C ASP A 113 -9.53 -7.40 -17.34
N ILE A 114 -9.65 -7.12 -16.03
CA ILE A 114 -10.94 -7.00 -15.35
C ILE A 114 -11.66 -5.71 -15.73
N VAL A 115 -10.95 -4.58 -15.66
CA VAL A 115 -11.54 -3.24 -15.85
C VAL A 115 -11.78 -2.94 -17.33
N LYS A 116 -10.97 -3.50 -18.23
CA LYS A 116 -11.00 -3.31 -19.70
C LYS A 116 -10.89 -1.85 -20.16
N SER A 117 -10.33 -0.98 -19.31
CA SER A 117 -10.09 0.43 -19.62
C SER A 117 -8.80 0.87 -18.96
N GLU A 118 -7.86 1.38 -19.76
CA GLU A 118 -6.56 1.82 -19.28
C GLU A 118 -6.67 3.01 -18.32
N LYS A 119 -7.47 4.01 -18.68
CA LYS A 119 -7.75 5.18 -17.83
C LYS A 119 -8.32 4.74 -16.47
N ALA A 120 -9.33 3.87 -16.48
CA ALA A 120 -9.96 3.39 -15.26
C ALA A 120 -9.01 2.53 -14.41
N THR A 121 -8.20 1.69 -15.06
CA THR A 121 -7.16 0.88 -14.38
C THR A 121 -6.17 1.77 -13.66
N LEU A 122 -5.67 2.82 -14.32
CA LEU A 122 -4.76 3.79 -13.71
C LEU A 122 -5.41 4.55 -12.55
N THR A 123 -6.66 4.95 -12.68
CA THR A 123 -7.41 5.63 -11.61
C THR A 123 -7.58 4.72 -10.39
N ILE A 124 -8.05 3.49 -10.58
CA ILE A 124 -8.22 2.52 -9.50
C ILE A 124 -6.87 2.22 -8.83
N ALA A 125 -5.83 2.00 -9.63
CA ALA A 125 -4.48 1.75 -9.11
C ALA A 125 -3.94 2.91 -8.26
N THR A 126 -4.15 4.15 -8.71
CA THR A 126 -3.75 5.36 -7.97
C THR A 126 -4.48 5.45 -6.64
N ILE A 127 -5.79 5.21 -6.62
CA ILE A 127 -6.58 5.28 -5.38
C ILE A 127 -6.16 4.18 -4.40
N PHE A 128 -5.89 2.97 -4.88
CA PHE A 128 -5.39 1.89 -4.03
C PHE A 128 -4.06 2.25 -3.39
N LEU A 129 -3.16 2.86 -4.17
CA LEU A 129 -1.87 3.33 -3.67
C LEU A 129 -2.05 4.43 -2.61
N GLU A 130 -2.97 5.37 -2.83
CA GLU A 130 -3.26 6.43 -1.87
C GLU A 130 -3.83 5.89 -0.54
N ILE A 131 -4.81 4.98 -0.60
CA ILE A 131 -5.36 4.30 0.59
C ILE A 131 -4.23 3.61 1.36
N PHE A 132 -3.39 2.86 0.65
CA PHE A 132 -2.27 2.18 1.26
C PHE A 132 -1.30 3.15 1.95
N ILE A 133 -0.88 4.20 1.23
CA ILE A 133 0.07 5.19 1.72
C ILE A 133 -0.45 5.82 3.02
N ASN A 134 -1.74 6.16 3.04
CA ASN A 134 -2.38 6.74 4.22
C ASN A 134 -2.36 5.77 5.41
N GLU A 135 -2.77 4.51 5.22
CA GLU A 135 -2.72 3.49 6.29
C GLU A 135 -1.28 3.25 6.78
N PHE A 136 -0.34 3.17 5.84
CA PHE A 136 1.05 2.94 6.13
C PHE A 136 1.65 4.06 6.98
N TYR A 137 1.42 5.31 6.61
CA TYR A 137 1.87 6.43 7.43
C TYR A 137 1.14 6.46 8.78
N ASP A 138 -0.18 6.32 8.81
CA ASP A 138 -0.93 6.40 10.07
C ASP A 138 -0.52 5.32 11.10
N ILE A 139 -0.18 4.11 10.63
CA ILE A 139 0.11 2.96 11.50
C ILE A 139 1.62 2.77 11.72
N ILE A 140 2.45 2.91 10.69
CA ILE A 140 3.89 2.60 10.75
C ILE A 140 4.73 3.87 11.00
N TRP A 141 4.35 5.01 10.41
CA TRP A 141 5.22 6.19 10.34
C TRP A 141 4.56 7.51 10.77
N GLN A 142 4.90 7.99 11.96
CA GLN A 142 4.50 9.34 12.36
C GLN A 142 5.42 10.39 11.74
N SER A 143 4.87 11.31 10.94
CA SER A 143 5.63 12.49 10.48
C SER A 143 6.01 13.35 11.69
N ARG A 144 7.24 13.91 11.72
CA ARG A 144 7.71 14.77 12.83
C ARG A 144 6.78 15.97 13.10
N CYS A 145 6.06 16.45 12.08
CA CYS A 145 5.16 17.59 12.22
C CYS A 145 4.00 17.37 13.20
N LYS A 146 3.60 16.12 13.50
CA LYS A 146 2.58 15.83 14.53
C LYS A 146 3.11 15.90 15.96
N ILE A 147 4.42 15.91 16.18
CA ILE A 147 5.04 15.88 17.53
C ILE A 147 5.12 17.30 18.16
N VAL A 148 4.97 18.36 17.37
CA VAL A 148 5.05 19.75 17.89
C VAL A 148 3.70 20.28 18.39
N ALA A 149 2.63 19.46 18.33
CA ALA A 149 1.26 19.90 18.65
C ALA A 149 0.62 19.21 19.87
N GLU A 150 1.40 18.49 20.70
CA GLU A 150 0.96 17.97 22.01
C GLU A 150 1.83 18.52 23.14
#